data_AF-A0A829S859-F1
#
_entry.id   AF-A0A829S859-F1
#
_cell.length_a   1.000
_cell.length_b   1.000
_cell.length_c   1.000
_cell.angle_alpha   90.00
_cell.angle_beta   90.00
_cell.angle_gamma   90.00
#
_symmetry.space_group_name_H-M   'P 1'
#
loop_
_entity.id
_entity.type
_entity.pdbx_description
1 polymer ?
#
loop_
_entity_poly.entity_id
_entity_poly.type
_entity_poly.pdbx_seq_one_letter_code
_entity_poly.pdbx_strand_id
1 'polypeptide(L)' 'MIGGLGEAVGSLLLRNGQHPRFDMIGLPDAFLDAGALPTLHDRYGISTEAVKEKIKAHLK' A
#
# COMPACT_ATOMS: atom_id res chain seq x y z
N MET A 1 -8.77 0.47 -2.44
CA MET A 1 -7.78 1.27 -3.19
C MET A 1 -8.25 1.36 -4.62
N ILE A 2 -8.46 2.56 -5.15
CA ILE A 2 -8.86 2.77 -6.54
C ILE A 2 -8.07 3.97 -7.11
N GLY A 3 -7.49 3.82 -8.29
CA GLY A 3 -6.93 4.91 -9.10
C GLY A 3 -5.63 5.54 -8.59
N GLY A 4 -4.94 4.90 -7.64
CA GLY A 4 -3.73 5.44 -7.01
C GLY A 4 -2.42 5.07 -7.70
N LEU A 5 -1.29 5.45 -7.08
CA LEU A 5 0.06 5.13 -7.57
C LEU A 5 0.28 3.63 -7.79
N GLY A 6 -0.18 2.78 -6.86
CA GLY A 6 -0.03 1.32 -6.98
C GLY A 6 -0.70 0.77 -8.22
N GLU A 7 -1.88 1.28 -8.57
CA GLU A 7 -2.59 0.87 -9.79
C GLU A 7 -1.88 1.37 -11.04
N ALA A 8 -1.38 2.61 -11.05
CA ALA A 8 -0.62 3.14 -12.17
C ALA A 8 0.64 2.30 -12.46
N VAL A 9 1.38 1.92 -11.42
CA VAL A 9 2.56 1.06 -11.52
C VAL A 9 2.18 -0.36 -11.94
N GLY A 10 1.15 -0.96 -11.34
CA GLY A 10 0.66 -2.28 -11.70
C GLY A 10 0.20 -2.36 -13.16
N SER A 11 -0.57 -1.37 -13.61
CA SER A 11 -1.02 -1.25 -15.00
C SER A 11 0.16 -1.12 -15.97
N LEU A 12 1.17 -0.31 -15.61
CA LEU A 12 2.40 -0.21 -16.40
C LEU A 12 3.11 -1.56 -16.52
N LEU A 13 3.31 -2.28 -15.41
CA LEU A 13 3.98 -3.58 -15.40
C LEU A 13 3.25 -4.60 -16.28
N LEU A 14 1.94 -4.75 -16.08
CA LEU A 14 1.12 -5.72 -16.81
C LEU A 14 1.06 -5.40 -18.32
N ARG A 15 0.94 -4.12 -18.70
CA ARG A 15 0.98 -3.70 -20.11
C ARG A 15 2.32 -3.99 -20.79
N ASN A 16 3.39 -4.13 -20.03
CA ASN A 16 4.73 -4.51 -20.51
C ASN A 16 5.04 -6.01 -20.31
N GLY A 17 4.02 -6.83 -20.04
CA GLY A 17 4.15 -8.28 -19.87
C GLY A 17 4.90 -8.72 -18.61
N GLN A 18 5.10 -7.83 -17.65
CA GLN A 18 5.80 -8.13 -16.39
C GLN A 18 4.80 -8.57 -15.32
N HIS A 19 5.04 -9.74 -14.73
CA HIS A 19 4.15 -10.37 -13.73
C HIS A 19 4.89 -10.72 -12.42
N PRO A 20 5.53 -9.75 -11.74
CA PRO A 20 6.21 -10.00 -10.47
C PRO A 20 5.19 -10.25 -9.33
N ARG A 21 5.69 -10.78 -8.20
CA ARG A 21 4.97 -10.67 -6.92
C ARG A 21 4.77 -9.18 -6.63
N PHE A 22 3.52 -8.75 -6.46
CA PHE A 22 3.17 -7.34 -6.35
C PHE A 22 2.19 -7.13 -5.20
N ASP A 23 2.59 -6.31 -4.23
CA ASP A 23 1.78 -5.97 -3.06
C ASP A 23 1.48 -4.47 -3.05
N MET A 24 0.27 -4.09 -2.64
CA MET A 24 -0.13 -2.69 -2.49
C MET A 24 -0.19 -2.27 -1.02
N ILE A 25 0.36 -1.09 -0.72
CA ILE A 25 0.29 -0.45 0.59
C ILE A 25 -0.42 0.89 0.44
N GLY A 26 -1.47 1.10 1.22
CA GLY A 26 -2.11 2.38 1.39
C GLY A 26 -3.51 2.24 1.96
N LEU A 27 -4.33 3.27 1.75
CA LEU A 27 -5.59 3.45 2.47
C LEU A 27 -6.73 2.58 1.93
N PRO A 28 -7.69 2.20 2.80
CA PRO A 28 -8.91 1.55 2.37
C PRO A 28 -9.72 2.49 1.47
N ASP A 29 -10.56 1.90 0.62
CA ASP A 29 -11.53 2.67 -0.16
C ASP A 29 -12.75 2.98 0.73
N ALA A 30 -12.57 3.93 1.63
CA ALA A 30 -13.57 4.35 2.61
C ALA A 30 -13.22 5.73 3.15
N PHE A 31 -14.20 6.37 3.79
CA PHE A 31 -13.93 7.53 4.63
C PHE A 31 -13.01 7.13 5.78
N LEU A 32 -12.00 7.96 6.03
CA LEU A 32 -11.04 7.73 7.10
C LEU A 32 -11.60 8.23 8.43
N ASP A 33 -11.19 7.56 9.49
CA ASP A 33 -11.50 7.96 10.85
C ASP A 33 -10.82 9.29 11.18
N ALA A 34 -11.49 10.10 11.99
CA ALA A 34 -10.88 11.30 12.56
C ALA A 34 -9.94 10.92 13.71
N GLY A 35 -8.78 11.58 13.79
CA GLY A 35 -7.80 11.35 14.83
C GLY A 35 -6.46 12.00 14.53
N ALA A 36 -5.49 11.80 15.43
CA ALA A 36 -4.14 12.26 15.19
C ALA A 36 -3.49 11.42 14.07
N LEU A 37 -2.79 12.09 13.14
CA LEU A 37 -2.14 11.46 12.00
C LEU A 37 -1.25 10.26 12.37
N PRO A 38 -0.40 10.31 13.42
CA PRO A 38 0.41 9.14 13.81
C PRO A 38 -0.45 7.91 14.11
N THR A 39 -1.53 8.10 14.86
CA THR A 39 -2.45 7.02 15.24
C THR A 39 -3.20 6.45 14.04
N LEU A 40 -3.57 7.31 13.08
CA LEU A 40 -4.21 6.89 11.83
C LEU A 40 -3.23 6.14 10.93
N HIS A 41 -1.96 6.57 10.86
CA HIS A 41 -0.95 5.89 10.07
C HIS A 41 -0.72 4.46 10.55
N ASP A 42 -0.63 4.27 11.87
CA ASP A 42 -0.52 2.93 12.46
C ASP A 42 -1.79 2.11 12.21
N ARG A 43 -2.97 2.69 12.44
CA ARG A 43 -4.27 2.03 12.21
C ARG A 43 -4.42 1.52 10.77
N TYR A 44 -4.02 2.31 9.78
CA TYR A 44 -4.15 1.94 8.37
C TYR A 44 -2.90 1.22 7.82
N GLY A 45 -1.90 0.95 8.66
CA GLY A 45 -0.69 0.23 8.27
C GLY A 45 0.18 0.98 7.26
N ILE A 46 0.12 2.31 7.28
CA ILE A 46 0.94 3.22 6.45
C ILE A 46 2.02 3.94 7.26
N SER A 47 2.16 3.63 8.55
CA SER A 47 3.30 4.10 9.35
C SER A 47 4.59 3.43 8.91
N THR A 48 5.72 4.09 9.16
CA THR A 48 7.05 3.60 8.77
C THR A 48 7.32 2.18 9.25
N GLU A 49 6.98 1.86 10.51
CA GLU A 49 7.20 0.52 11.05
C GLU A 49 6.27 -0.52 10.41
N ALA A 50 4.98 -0.20 10.20
CA ALA A 50 4.07 -1.10 9.50
C ALA A 50 4.53 -1.40 8.07
N VAL A 51 5.03 -0.40 7.35
CA VAL A 51 5.57 -0.57 6.00
C VAL A 51 6.83 -1.43 6.01
N LYS A 52 7.75 -1.22 6.95
CA LYS A 52 8.96 -2.04 7.09
C LYS A 52 8.62 -3.51 7.32
N GLU A 53 7.66 -3.80 8.18
CA GLU A 53 7.25 -5.19 8.46
C GLU A 53 6.61 -5.85 7.23
N LYS A 54 5.77 -5.12 6.47
CA LYS A 54 5.22 -5.62 5.20
C LYS A 54 6.32 -5.93 4.18
N ILE A 55 7.30 -5.05 4.03
CA ILE A 55 8.43 -5.27 3.10
C ILE A 55 9.24 -6.49 3.53
N LYS A 56 9.57 -6.62 4.82
CA LYS A 56 10.28 -7.81 5.33
C LYS A 56 9.49 -9.10 5.08
N ALA A 57 8.17 -9.08 5.24
CA ALA A 57 7.32 -10.23 4.96
C ALA A 57 7.25 -10.58 3.46
N HIS A 58 7.38 -9.59 2.58
CA HIS A 58 7.46 -9.80 1.13
C HIS A 58 8.79 -10.42 0.69
N LEU A 59 9.89 -10.11 1.40
CA LEU A 59 11.22 -10.65 1.12
C LEU A 59 11.42 -12.08 1.65
N LYS A 60 10.50 -12.57 2.49
CA LYS A 60 10.43 -13.97 2.89
C LYS A 60 9.64 -14.78 1.85
#